data_AF-A0A0X1TJF0-F1
#
_entry.id   AF-A0A0X1TJF0-F1
#
_cell.length_a   1.000
_cell.length_b   1.000
_cell.length_c   1.000
_cell.angle_alpha   90.00
_cell.angle_beta   90.00
_cell.angle_gamma   90.00
#
_symmetry.space_group_name_H-M   'P 1'
#
loop_
_entity.id
_entity.type
_entity.pdbx_description
1 polymer ?
#
loop_
_entity_poly.entity_id
_entity_poly.type
_entity_poly.pdbx_seq_one_letter_code
_entity_poly.pdbx_strand_id
1 'polypeptide(L)' 'MGASAWDYCLFDEHSLLMKAEDIGTTGQYVNRIIKKKDGGVNKTFVQMMESLGDDIELICVKRD' A
#
# COMPACT_ATOMS: atom_id res chain seq x y z
N MET A 1 -2.00 21.19 2.27
CA MET A 1 -0.86 20.35 1.88
C MET A 1 -1.18 18.94 2.35
N GLY A 2 -1.95 18.20 1.56
CA GLY A 2 -2.33 16.83 1.89
C GLY A 2 -1.46 15.89 1.10
N ALA A 3 -0.58 15.15 1.77
CA ALA A 3 0.11 14.02 1.16
C ALA A 3 -0.95 12.99 0.75
N SER A 4 -0.90 12.51 -0.49
CA SER A 4 -1.76 11.42 -0.93
C SER A 4 -1.38 10.14 -0.20
N ALA A 5 -2.29 9.17 -0.07
CA ALA A 5 -1.95 7.86 0.51
C ALA A 5 -0.74 7.20 -0.20
N TRP A 6 -0.53 7.55 -1.48
CA TRP A 6 0.63 7.15 -2.25
C TRP A 6 1.94 7.82 -1.80
N ASP A 7 1.90 9.06 -1.34
CA ASP A 7 3.07 9.78 -0.80
C ASP A 7 3.51 9.19 0.55
N TYR A 8 2.56 8.72 1.37
CA TYR A 8 2.87 7.96 2.58
C TYR A 8 3.49 6.59 2.26
N CYS A 9 2.94 5.84 1.29
CA CYS A 9 3.53 4.56 0.86
C CYS A 9 4.93 4.69 0.25
N LEU A 10 5.22 5.79 -0.46
CA LEU A 10 6.54 6.05 -1.05
C LEU A 10 7.60 6.44 -0.02
N PHE A 11 7.20 7.07 1.09
CA PHE A 11 8.10 7.41 2.18
C PHE A 11 8.59 6.16 2.94
N ASP A 12 7.79 5.08 2.91
CA ASP A 12 7.99 3.89 3.73
C ASP A 12 8.16 2.57 2.91
N GLU A 13 8.56 2.67 1.63
CA GLU A 13 8.79 1.49 0.75
C GLU A 13 9.67 0.43 1.44
N HIS A 14 10.65 0.87 2.24
CA HIS A 14 11.53 -0.02 2.99
C HIS A 14 10.80 -0.81 4.09
N SER A 15 9.88 -0.20 4.86
CA SER A 15 9.18 -0.96 5.90
C SER A 15 8.05 -1.82 5.34
N LEU A 16 7.45 -1.44 4.20
CA LEU A 16 6.51 -2.29 3.45
C LEU A 16 7.17 -3.59 2.94
N LEU A 17 8.42 -3.51 2.46
CA LEU A 17 9.18 -4.69 2.03
C LEU A 17 9.56 -5.60 3.21
N MET A 18 9.88 -5.01 4.36
CA MET A 18 10.21 -5.76 5.59
C MET A 18 8.98 -6.45 6.19
N LYS A 19 7.79 -5.83 6.09
CA LYS A 19 6.52 -6.37 6.61
C LYS A 19 5.81 -7.31 5.62
N ALA A 20 6.40 -7.58 4.46
CA ALA A 20 5.84 -8.51 3.48
C ALA A 20 5.69 -9.93 4.05
N GLU A 21 6.66 -10.36 4.86
CA GLU A 21 6.64 -11.68 5.51
C GLU A 21 5.53 -11.77 6.56
N ASP A 22 5.27 -10.68 7.29
CA ASP A 22 4.23 -10.61 8.33
C ASP A 22 2.82 -10.84 7.78
N ILE A 23 2.59 -10.47 6.52
CA ILE A 23 1.32 -10.68 5.81
C ILE A 23 1.32 -11.92 4.91
N GLY A 24 2.33 -12.79 5.03
CA GLY A 24 2.44 -14.04 4.29
C GLY A 24 2.72 -13.87 2.80
N THR A 25 3.39 -12.79 2.40
CA THR A 25 3.81 -12.54 1.02
C THR A 25 5.32 -12.35 0.89
N THR A 26 5.82 -12.04 -0.30
CA THR A 26 7.24 -11.78 -0.55
C THR A 26 7.47 -10.30 -0.87
N GLY A 27 8.62 -9.76 -0.44
CA GLY A 27 9.00 -8.39 -0.80
C GLY A 27 9.03 -8.15 -2.31
N GLN A 28 9.38 -9.17 -3.12
CA GLN A 28 9.31 -9.08 -4.58
C GLN A 28 7.88 -8.90 -5.12
N TYR A 29 6.89 -9.56 -4.51
CA TYR A 29 5.49 -9.39 -4.88
C TYR A 29 4.98 -8.00 -4.48
N VAL A 30 5.32 -7.54 -3.26
CA VAL A 30 5.03 -6.18 -2.78
C VAL A 30 5.60 -5.12 -3.71
N ASN A 31 6.87 -5.27 -4.10
CA ASN A 31 7.55 -4.35 -5.01
C ASN A 31 6.84 -4.23 -6.37
N ARG A 32 6.27 -5.34 -6.89
CA ARG A 32 5.47 -5.31 -8.12
C ARG A 32 4.15 -4.57 -7.94
N ILE A 33 3.52 -4.65 -6.76
CA ILE A 33 2.27 -3.94 -6.46
C ILE A 33 2.53 -2.44 -6.37
N ILE A 34 3.54 -2.03 -5.59
CA ILE A 34 3.87 -0.60 -5.35
C ILE A 34 4.29 0.09 -6.64
N LYS A 35 5.09 -0.57 -7.49
CA LYS A 35 5.60 0.03 -8.74
C LYS A 35 4.58 0.09 -9.88
N LYS A 36 3.42 -0.54 -9.71
CA LYS A 36 2.39 -0.56 -10.75
C LYS A 36 1.59 0.75 -10.71
N LYS A 37 1.96 1.70 -11.58
CA LYS A 37 1.33 3.04 -11.66
C LYS A 37 -0.18 3.01 -11.95
N ASP A 38 -0.67 2.02 -12.71
CA ASP A 38 -2.10 1.76 -12.96
C ASP A 38 -2.62 0.58 -12.12
N GLY A 39 -1.97 0.30 -10.99
CA GLY A 39 -2.36 -0.75 -10.07
C GLY A 39 -3.59 -0.33 -9.26
N GLY A 40 -4.65 -1.14 -9.28
CA GLY A 40 -5.76 -0.97 -8.36
C GLY A 40 -5.37 -1.32 -6.92
N VAL A 41 -6.09 -0.75 -5.95
CA VAL A 41 -5.99 -1.14 -4.55
C VAL A 41 -6.43 -2.61 -4.41
N ASN A 42 -5.56 -3.47 -3.90
CA ASN A 42 -5.84 -4.89 -3.68
C ASN A 42 -5.77 -5.25 -2.19
N LYS A 43 -6.20 -6.47 -1.83
CA LYS A 43 -6.21 -6.92 -0.43
C LYS A 43 -4.81 -6.87 0.21
N THR A 44 -3.76 -7.26 -0.52
CA THR A 44 -2.38 -7.22 -0.04
C THR A 44 -1.94 -5.79 0.30
N PHE A 45 -2.34 -4.81 -0.51
CA PHE A 45 -2.04 -3.40 -0.28
C PHE A 45 -2.67 -2.90 1.02
N VAL A 46 -3.94 -3.25 1.26
CA VAL A 46 -4.63 -2.91 2.52
C VAL A 46 -3.95 -3.59 3.71
N GLN A 47 -3.64 -4.88 3.63
CA GLN A 47 -2.99 -5.62 4.72
C GLN A 47 -1.59 -5.08 5.07
N MET A 48 -0.84 -4.59 4.07
CA MET A 48 0.44 -3.93 4.32
C MET A 48 0.28 -2.61 5.08
N MET A 49 -0.76 -1.84 4.77
CA MET A 49 -1.06 -0.59 5.46
C MET A 49 -1.57 -0.85 6.89
N GLU A 50 -2.38 -1.90 7.10
CA GLU A 50 -2.82 -2.32 8.44
C GLU A 50 -1.63 -2.76 9.31
N SER A 51 -0.64 -3.45 8.73
CA SER A 51 0.56 -3.87 9.46
C SER A 51 1.49 -2.71 9.83
N LEU A 52 1.36 -1.55 9.17
CA LEU A 52 2.01 -0.30 9.58
C LEU A 52 1.39 0.31 10.85
N GLY A 53 0.19 -0.12 11.24
CA GLY A 53 -0.51 0.35 12.43
C GLY A 53 -1.45 1.53 12.17
N ASP A 54 -1.75 1.80 10.90
CA ASP A 54 -2.68 2.85 10.48
C ASP A 54 -4.08 2.27 10.24
N ASP A 55 -5.12 3.03 10.63
CA ASP A 55 -6.50 2.78 10.21
C ASP A 55 -6.71 3.30 8.78
N ILE A 56 -7.32 2.50 7.91
CA ILE A 56 -7.45 2.80 6.48
C ILE A 56 -8.91 3.10 6.12
N GLU A 57 -9.15 4.28 5.55
CA GLU A 57 -10.40 4.60 4.86
C GLU A 57 -10.21 4.64 3.33
N LEU A 58 -11.07 3.92 2.60
CA LEU A 58 -11.11 3.93 1.14
C LEU A 58 -12.36 4.67 0.67
N ILE A 59 -12.17 5.83 0.04
CA ILE A 59 -13.27 6.64 -0.50
C ILE A 59 -13.35 6.43 -2.02
N CYS A 60 -14.44 5.79 -2.47
CA CYS A 60 -14.75 5.65 -3.89
C CYS A 60 -15.67 6.78 -4.34
N VAL A 61 -15.18 7.63 -5.24
CA VAL A 61 -15.95 8.73 -5.83
C VAL A 61 -16.37 8.37 -7.26
N LYS A 62 -17.60 8.71 -7.64
CA LYS A 62 -18.07 8.53 -9.01
C LYS A 62 -17.27 9.43 -9.96
N ARG A 63 -16.96 8.90 -11.14
CA ARG A 63 -16.42 9.70 -12.26
C ARG A 63 -17.59 10.36 -12.97
N ASP A 64 -17.48 11.67 -13.22
CA ASP A 64 -18.39 12.44 -14.07
C ASP A 64 -18.24 12.08 -15.55
#